data_AF-A0A6S7HY79-F1
#
_entry.id   AF-A0A6S7HY79-F1
#
_cell.length_a   1.000
_cell.length_b   1.000
_cell.length_c   1.000
_cell.angle_alpha   90.00
_cell.angle_beta   90.00
_cell.angle_gamma   90.00
#
_symmetry.space_group_name_H-M   'P 1'
#
loop_
_entity.id
_entity.type
_entity.pdbx_description
1 polymer ?
#
loop_
_entity_poly.entity_id
_entity_poly.type
_entity_poly.pdbx_seq_one_letter_code
_entity_poly.pdbx_strand_id
1 'polypeptide(L)' 'MGIILFLIDTSASMSQRTFLGTTLIDIGKGAVETFIKLRQRDQGSRTDRYMLMTSDEVGAIK' A
#
# COMPACT_ATOMS: atom_id res chain seq x y z
N MET A 1 -14.47 11.08 8.82
CA MET A 1 -13.62 9.97 9.30
C MET A 1 -13.84 8.75 8.41
N GLY A 2 -12.94 8.55 7.45
CA GLY A 2 -12.86 7.32 6.66
C GLY A 2 -11.90 6.31 7.30
N ILE A 3 -12.13 5.02 7.03
CA ILE A 3 -11.15 3.97 7.28
C ILE A 3 -10.65 3.52 5.91
N ILE A 4 -9.34 3.61 5.69
CA ILE A 4 -8.69 3.28 4.42
C ILE A 4 -7.74 2.12 4.67
N LEU A 5 -8.03 0.97 4.08
CA LEU A 5 -7.18 -0.21 4.12
C LEU A 5 -6.42 -0.31 2.80
N PHE A 6 -5.10 -0.23 2.87
CA PHE A 6 -4.24 -0.61 1.76
C PHE A 6 -4.01 -2.11 1.81
N LEU A 7 -4.41 -2.81 0.75
CA LEU A 7 -4.04 -4.20 0.54
C LEU A 7 -2.91 -4.23 -0.48
N ILE A 8 -1.70 -4.58 -0.03
CA ILE A 8 -0.51 -4.60 -0.87
C ILE A 8 -0.01 -6.03 -0.94
N ASP A 9 0.04 -6.59 -2.14
CA ASP A 9 0.73 -7.87 -2.32
C ASP A 9 2.22 -7.69 -2.04
N THR A 10 2.76 -8.54 -1.17
CA THR A 10 4.19 -8.63 -0.83
C THR A 10 4.78 -9.98 -1.22
N SER A 11 4.07 -10.77 -2.02
CA SER A 11 4.54 -12.05 -2.54
C SER A 11 5.85 -11.91 -3.34
N ALA A 12 6.56 -13.03 -3.52
CA ALA A 12 7.80 -13.06 -4.32
C ALA A 12 7.61 -12.52 -5.75
N SER A 13 6.40 -12.64 -6.33
CA SER A 13 6.13 -12.10 -7.67
C SER A 13 6.31 -10.57 -7.76
N MET A 14 6.19 -9.87 -6.62
CA MET A 14 6.32 -8.42 -6.54
C MET A 14 7.78 -7.93 -6.55
N SER A 15 8.77 -8.83 -6.51
CA SER A 15 10.18 -8.47 -6.69
C SER A 15 10.59 -8.32 -8.15
N GLN A 16 9.69 -8.57 -9.11
CA GLN A 16 9.97 -8.36 -10.53
C GLN A 16 10.30 -6.89 -10.81
N ARG A 17 11.33 -6.65 -11.63
CA ARG A 17 11.73 -5.30 -12.05
C ARG A 17 10.87 -4.80 -13.20
N THR A 18 10.55 -3.52 -13.15
CA THR A 18 9.91 -2.77 -14.23
C THR A 18 10.97 -2.22 -15.19
N PHE A 19 10.53 -1.67 -16.33
CA PHE A 19 11.41 -0.98 -17.27
C PHE A 19 12.11 0.26 -16.67
N LEU A 20 11.61 0.78 -15.54
CA LEU A 20 12.19 1.91 -14.80
C LEU A 20 13.31 1.48 -13.84
N GLY A 21 13.63 0.18 -13.77
CA GLY A 21 14.68 -0.36 -12.89
C GLY A 21 14.24 -0.60 -11.45
N THR A 22 13.05 -0.12 -11.05
CA THR A 22 12.42 -0.37 -9.74
C THR A 22 11.64 -1.68 -9.73
N THR A 23 11.39 -2.25 -8.56
CA THR A 23 10.53 -3.43 -8.42
C THR A 23 9.04 -3.05 -8.41
N LEU A 24 8.15 -4.01 -8.68
CA LEU A 24 6.70 -3.78 -8.56
C LEU A 24 6.30 -3.33 -7.15
N ILE A 25 6.95 -3.86 -6.10
CA ILE A 25 6.68 -3.42 -4.72
C ILE A 25 7.10 -1.96 -4.49
N ASP A 26 8.16 -1.48 -5.14
CA ASP A 26 8.56 -0.07 -5.05
C ASP A 26 7.54 0.86 -5.71
N ILE A 27 6.99 0.44 -6.86
CA ILE A 27 5.89 1.16 -7.53
C ILE A 27 4.66 1.22 -6.63
N GLY A 28 4.29 0.11 -5.98
CA GLY A 28 3.16 0.05 -5.05
C GLY A 28 3.33 1.00 -3.87
N LYS A 29 4.52 1.03 -3.25
CA LYS A 29 4.86 1.99 -2.17
C LYS A 29 4.70 3.43 -2.63
N GLY A 30 5.27 3.78 -3.79
CA GLY A 30 5.17 5.12 -4.35
C GLY A 30 3.74 5.56 -4.67
N ALA A 31 2.89 4.63 -5.12
CA ALA A 31 1.47 4.90 -5.33
C ALA A 31 0.74 5.21 -4.01
N VAL A 32 1.00 4.47 -2.94
CA VAL A 32 0.42 4.71 -1.62
C VAL A 32 0.88 6.06 -1.05
N GLU A 33 2.16 6.39 -1.14
CA GLU A 33 2.67 7.70 -0.72
C GLU A 33 1.99 8.85 -1.48
N THR A 34 1.85 8.70 -2.80
CA THR A 34 1.20 9.69 -3.66
C THR A 34 -0.27 9.84 -3.28
N PHE A 35 -0.98 8.74 -3.04
CA PHE A 35 -2.36 8.75 -2.60
C PHE A 35 -2.52 9.52 -1.28
N ILE A 36 -1.69 9.22 -0.27
CA ILE A 36 -1.77 9.88 1.04
C ILE A 36 -1.51 11.39 0.91
N LYS A 37 -0.49 11.79 0.14
CA LYS A 37 -0.18 13.21 -0.12
C LYS A 37 -1.35 13.94 -0.79
N LEU A 38 -2.04 13.30 -1.72
CA LEU A 38 -3.22 13.87 -2.37
C LEU A 38 -4.41 13.92 -1.40
N ARG A 39 -4.64 12.86 -0.63
CA ARG A 39 -5.76 12.75 0.33
C ARG A 39 -5.67 13.83 1.40
N GLN A 40 -4.47 14.09 1.93
CA GLN A 40 -4.22 15.11 2.96
C GLN A 40 -4.54 16.55 2.52
N ARG A 41 -4.72 16.81 1.22
CA ARG A 41 -5.17 18.14 0.73
C ARG A 41 -6.63 18.42 1.09
N ASP A 42 -7.44 17.37 1.26
CA ASP A 42 -8.83 17.48 1.73
C ASP A 42 -8.85 17.63 3.25
N GLN A 43 -9.42 18.73 3.76
CA GLN A 43 -9.52 18.98 5.21
C GLN A 43 -10.33 17.89 5.94
N GLY A 44 -11.29 17.26 5.26
CA GLY A 44 -12.10 16.18 5.82
C GLY A 44 -11.30 14.90 6.10
N SER A 45 -10.10 14.76 5.52
CA SER A 45 -9.27 13.56 5.62
C SER A 45 -8.39 13.49 6.88
N ARG A 46 -8.29 14.58 7.66
CA ARG A 46 -7.39 14.65 8.84
C ARG A 46 -7.73 13.64 9.94
N THR A 47 -8.96 13.13 9.93
CA THR A 47 -9.44 12.13 10.90
C THR A 47 -9.44 10.72 10.31
N ASP A 48 -8.94 10.55 9.08
CA ASP A 48 -8.91 9.24 8.43
C ASP A 48 -7.92 8.31 9.14
N ARG A 49 -8.30 7.04 9.24
CA ARG A 49 -7.48 5.98 9.82
C ARG A 49 -6.98 5.08 8.70
N TYR A 50 -5.67 4.91 8.63
CA TYR A 50 -5.02 4.09 7.63
C TYR A 50 -4.60 2.75 8.22
N MET A 51 -4.89 1.68 7.50
CA MET A 51 -4.46 0.33 7.82
C MET A 51 -3.72 -0.25 6.61
N LEU A 52 -2.80 -1.16 6.85
CA LEU A 52 -2.06 -1.87 5.82
C LEU A 52 -2.22 -3.37 6.07
N MET A 53 -2.59 -4.11 5.04
CA MET A 53 -2.60 -5.56 5.01
C MET A 53 -1.73 -6.04 3.86
N THR A 54 -0.91 -7.03 4.14
CA THR A 54 0.02 -7.64 3.19
C THR A 54 -0.33 -9.11 2.96
N SER A 55 0.09 -9.65 1.83
CA SER A 55 -0.02 -11.10 1.58
C SER A 55 0.96 -11.83 2.49
N ASP A 56 0.45 -12.48 3.55
CA ASP A 56 1.23 -13.48 4.28
C ASP A 56 1.16 -14.81 3.54
N GLU A 57 2.29 -15.51 3.42
CA GLU A 57 2.25 -16.96 3.20
C GLU A 57 1.56 -17.56 4.42
N VAL A 58 0.39 -18.17 4.21
CA VAL A 58 -0.54 -18.67 5.21
C VAL A 58 0.18 -19.33 6.40
N GLY A 59 0.43 -18.53 7.44
CA GLY A 59 0.70 -19.00 8.78
C GLY A 59 -0.66 -19.24 9.43
N ALA A 60 -1.10 -20.50 9.38
CA ALA A 60 -2.24 -21.05 10.08
C ALA A 60 -2.70 -20.21 11.28
N ILE A 61 -3.93 -19.70 11.21
CA ILE A 61 -4.72 -19.48 12.43
C ILE A 61 -4.81 -20.87 13.07
N LYS A 62 -3.98 -21.12 14.08
CA LYS A 62 -4.13 -22.22 15.03
C LYS A 62 -5.16 -21.82 16.08
#